data_AF-A0A090RVG1-F1
#
_entry.id   AF-A0A090RVG1-F1
#
_cell.length_a   1.000
_cell.length_b   1.000
_cell.length_c   1.000
_cell.angle_alpha   90.00
_cell.angle_beta   90.00
_cell.angle_gamma   90.00
#
_symmetry.space_group_name_H-M   'P 1'
#
loop_
_entity.id
_entity.type
_entity.pdbx_description
1 polymer ?
#
loop_
_entity_poly.entity_id
_entity_poly.type
_entity_poly.pdbx_seq_one_letter_code
_entity_poly.pdbx_strand_id
1 'polypeptide(L)'
;MAITTSNPQEVNKILDLCRKLAPHREEIGKNIRTMIMGIPNVGKSTIINTLAGRTIAVTGNQPAVTRRQQRINLQNGIVLSDTPGILWPKVENPHSGFRLAATGAVKDTAIEYDEVAFYTVEYLAAVYPERLKERYQIDEELPESDLEIMELIGRKRGALQSGGRVNLHKASEILLHELRNGTLGQLTLELPEMITKELVEVEIEATRKAEEKAKKKEERRKRYLKNKR
;
A
#
# COMPACT_ATOMS: atom_id res chain seq x y z
N MET A 1 9.81 16.22 -2.51
CA MET A 1 10.97 15.57 -3.15
C MET A 1 10.63 14.11 -3.33
N ALA A 2 10.54 13.62 -4.56
CA ALA A 2 10.50 12.19 -4.84
C ALA A 2 11.92 11.63 -4.83
N ILE A 3 12.10 10.39 -4.38
CA ILE A 3 13.39 9.69 -4.33
C ILE A 3 13.21 8.23 -4.73
N THR A 4 14.28 7.61 -5.23
CA THR A 4 14.38 6.15 -5.38
C THR A 4 15.56 5.58 -4.60
N THR A 5 15.37 4.40 -3.99
CA THR A 5 16.48 3.68 -3.33
C THR A 5 17.46 3.06 -4.32
N SER A 6 17.11 2.99 -5.60
CA SER A 6 18.02 2.55 -6.67
C SER A 6 19.10 3.59 -7.00
N ASN A 7 18.91 4.84 -6.57
CA ASN A 7 19.87 5.93 -6.74
C ASN A 7 20.32 6.45 -5.36
N PRO A 8 21.43 5.94 -4.79
CA PRO A 8 21.90 6.34 -3.47
C PRO A 8 22.13 7.85 -3.31
N GLN A 9 22.52 8.55 -4.38
CA GLN A 9 22.76 9.98 -4.38
C GLN A 9 21.47 10.77 -4.12
N GLU A 10 20.31 10.30 -4.60
CA GLU A 10 19.02 10.91 -4.28
C GLU A 10 18.64 10.72 -2.81
N VAL A 11 18.86 9.52 -2.28
CA VAL A 11 18.58 9.23 -0.87
C VAL A 11 19.44 10.12 0.04
N ASN A 12 20.71 10.35 -0.32
CA ASN A 12 21.61 11.21 0.43
C ASN A 12 21.15 12.67 0.53
N LYS A 13 20.31 13.16 -0.41
CA LYS A 13 19.70 14.51 -0.32
C LYS A 13 18.84 14.69 0.93
N ILE A 14 18.36 13.59 1.55
CA ILE A 14 17.64 13.63 2.82
C ILE A 14 18.53 14.25 3.92
N LEU A 15 19.82 13.95 3.94
CA LEU A 15 20.75 14.45 4.97
C LEU A 15 20.85 15.98 4.91
N ASP A 16 20.94 16.54 3.71
CA ASP A 16 20.97 17.99 3.50
C ASP A 16 19.66 18.64 3.91
N LEU A 17 18.53 17.99 3.63
CA LEU A 17 17.23 18.46 4.07
C LEU A 17 17.11 18.45 5.60
N CYS A 18 17.63 17.42 6.27
CA CYS A 18 17.65 17.37 7.73
C CYS A 18 18.43 18.55 8.33
N ARG A 19 19.59 18.90 7.75
CA ARG A 19 20.38 20.07 8.19
C ARG A 19 19.61 21.38 7.98
N LYS A 20 18.99 21.54 6.81
CA LYS A 20 18.15 22.72 6.50
C LYS A 20 16.95 22.88 7.44
N LEU A 21 16.34 21.77 7.88
CA LEU A 21 15.17 21.80 8.76
C LEU A 21 15.54 21.97 10.24
N ALA A 22 16.77 21.63 10.64
CA ALA A 22 17.21 21.71 12.04
C ALA A 22 18.60 22.37 12.21
N PRO A 23 18.83 23.58 11.66
CA PRO A 23 20.15 24.23 11.67
C PRO A 23 20.65 24.50 13.09
N HIS A 24 19.75 24.87 14.01
CA HIS A 24 20.03 25.12 15.42
C HIS A 24 20.70 23.94 16.16
N ARG A 25 20.55 22.70 15.68
CA ARG A 25 21.22 21.53 16.27
C ARG A 25 22.70 21.51 15.94
N GLU A 26 23.03 21.85 14.70
CA GLU A 26 24.39 21.90 14.18
C GLU A 26 25.16 23.07 14.80
N GLU A 27 24.53 24.24 14.92
CA GLU A 27 25.09 25.44 15.56
C GLU A 27 25.55 25.20 17.02
N ILE A 28 24.80 24.40 17.78
CA ILE A 28 25.12 24.06 19.17
C ILE A 28 25.95 22.77 19.31
N GLY A 29 26.49 22.24 18.21
CA GLY A 29 27.34 21.05 18.18
C GLY A 29 26.64 19.76 18.62
N LYS A 30 25.31 19.67 18.52
CA LYS A 30 24.53 18.49 18.91
C LYS A 30 24.04 17.72 17.70
N ASN A 31 23.99 16.39 17.83
CA ASN A 31 23.44 15.56 16.77
C ASN A 31 21.97 15.90 16.46
N ILE A 32 21.66 15.95 15.17
CA ILE A 32 20.28 15.97 14.67
C ILE A 32 19.68 14.59 14.92
N ARG A 33 18.55 14.54 15.63
CA ARG A 33 17.84 13.30 15.91
C ARG A 33 16.67 13.18 14.95
N THR A 34 16.66 12.12 14.14
CA THR A 34 15.61 11.84 13.17
C THR A 34 14.95 10.50 13.47
N MET A 35 13.79 10.28 12.87
CA MET A 35 13.07 9.02 12.91
C MET A 35 12.47 8.77 11.54
N ILE A 36 12.52 7.52 11.08
CA ILE A 36 11.80 7.10 9.87
C ILE A 36 10.54 6.37 10.33
N MET A 37 9.39 6.79 9.81
CA MET A 37 8.07 6.21 10.06
C MET A 37 7.37 5.92 8.72
N GLY A 38 6.42 5.00 8.74
CA GLY A 38 5.59 4.67 7.58
C GLY A 38 5.01 3.26 7.66
N ILE A 39 4.10 2.93 6.76
CA ILE A 39 3.47 1.60 6.68
C ILE A 39 4.49 0.50 6.33
N PRO A 40 4.17 -0.80 6.48
CA PRO A 40 5.05 -1.89 6.05
C PRO A 40 5.42 -1.80 4.56
N ASN A 41 6.55 -2.40 4.19
CA ASN A 41 7.04 -2.54 2.80
C ASN A 41 7.31 -1.24 1.99
N VAL A 42 7.18 -0.04 2.57
CA VAL A 42 7.55 1.24 1.88
C VAL A 42 9.06 1.51 1.73
N GLY A 43 9.92 0.54 2.06
CA GLY A 43 11.38 0.70 1.90
C GLY A 43 12.12 1.41 3.02
N LYS A 44 11.53 1.53 4.23
CA LYS A 44 12.17 2.16 5.41
C LYS A 44 13.58 1.62 5.68
N SER A 45 13.71 0.31 5.87
CA SER A 45 14.99 -0.36 6.14
C SER A 45 16.01 -0.18 5.00
N THR A 46 15.54 -0.14 3.76
CA THR A 46 16.38 0.10 2.58
C THR A 46 16.97 1.51 2.63
N ILE A 47 16.14 2.53 2.86
CA ILE A 47 16.59 3.92 3.03
C ILE A 47 17.62 4.03 4.16
N ILE A 48 17.37 3.36 5.29
CA ILE A 48 18.28 3.34 6.43
C ILE A 48 19.66 2.78 6.04
N ASN A 49 19.68 1.62 5.38
CA ASN A 49 20.92 0.98 4.97
C ASN A 49 21.69 1.84 3.95
N THR A 50 20.98 2.49 3.01
CA THR A 50 21.57 3.41 2.05
C THR A 50 22.19 4.63 2.75
N LEU A 51 21.46 5.27 3.68
CA LEU A 51 21.97 6.42 4.44
C LEU A 51 23.14 6.06 5.37
N ALA A 52 23.17 4.83 5.88
CA ALA A 52 24.24 4.35 6.75
C ALA A 52 25.46 3.83 5.98
N GLY A 53 25.34 3.63 4.65
CA GLY A 53 26.39 3.04 3.82
C GLY A 53 26.72 1.58 4.15
N ARG A 54 25.90 0.90 4.95
CA ARG A 54 26.09 -0.49 5.38
C ARG A 54 24.77 -1.14 5.76
N THR A 55 24.73 -2.47 5.71
CA THR A 55 23.55 -3.24 6.13
C THR A 55 23.42 -3.24 7.65
N ILE A 56 22.37 -2.58 8.17
CA ILE A 56 22.04 -2.50 9.60
C ILE A 56 20.64 -3.04 9.84
N ALA A 57 19.67 -2.56 9.06
CA ALA A 57 18.27 -2.96 9.16
C ALA A 57 18.00 -4.17 8.25
N VAL A 58 17.25 -5.15 8.77
CA VAL A 58 16.80 -6.30 7.98
C VAL A 58 15.81 -5.81 6.91
N THR A 59 16.03 -6.23 5.66
CA THR A 59 15.16 -5.94 4.52
C THR A 59 14.45 -7.21 4.07
N GLY A 60 13.24 -7.07 3.53
CA GLY A 60 12.43 -8.16 3.03
C GLY A 60 11.07 -7.64 2.58
N ASN A 61 10.43 -8.35 1.64
CA ASN A 61 9.13 -7.95 1.09
C ASN A 61 7.94 -8.45 1.91
N GLN A 62 8.18 -8.91 3.15
CA GLN A 62 7.12 -9.34 4.05
C GLN A 62 6.82 -8.23 5.08
N PRO A 63 5.54 -7.93 5.34
CA PRO A 63 5.19 -7.00 6.40
C PRO A 63 5.70 -7.46 7.78
N ALA A 64 6.08 -6.48 8.62
CA ALA A 64 6.57 -6.67 9.99
C ALA A 64 7.98 -7.32 10.14
N VAL A 65 8.88 -7.10 9.17
CA VAL A 65 10.31 -7.48 9.27
C VAL A 65 11.03 -6.74 10.40
N THR A 66 10.87 -5.42 10.50
CA THR A 66 11.43 -4.63 11.61
C THR A 66 10.58 -4.83 12.87
N ARG A 67 11.16 -5.45 13.92
CA ARG A 67 10.44 -5.82 15.16
C ARG A 67 10.75 -4.95 16.37
N ARG A 68 11.87 -4.22 16.38
CA ARG A 68 12.30 -3.39 17.50
C ARG A 68 12.81 -2.06 17.01
N GLN A 69 12.54 -1.00 17.78
CA GLN A 69 13.10 0.31 17.52
C GLN A 69 14.60 0.28 17.79
N GLN A 70 15.40 0.82 16.88
CA GLN A 70 16.85 0.90 17.02
C GLN A 70 17.34 2.31 16.72
N ARG A 71 18.40 2.74 17.40
CA ARG A 71 19.07 4.01 17.13
C ARG A 71 20.34 3.75 16.35
N ILE A 72 20.47 4.45 15.22
CA ILE A 72 21.54 4.29 14.25
C ILE A 72 22.25 5.62 14.13
N ASN A 73 23.53 5.66 14.50
CA ASN A 73 24.37 6.84 14.27
C ASN A 73 24.95 6.76 12.85
N LEU A 74 24.65 7.76 12.01
CA LEU A 74 25.11 7.85 10.63
C LEU A 74 26.53 8.44 10.50
N GLN A 75 27.20 8.74 11.63
CA GLN A 75 28.58 9.25 11.69
C GLN A 75 28.81 10.61 10.98
N ASN A 76 27.74 11.35 10.72
CA ASN A 76 27.75 12.63 10.01
C ASN A 76 26.96 13.73 10.76
N GLY A 77 26.84 13.59 12.08
CA GLY A 77 26.04 14.46 12.95
C GLY A 77 24.55 14.10 13.02
N ILE A 78 24.10 13.03 12.34
CA ILE A 78 22.70 12.59 12.34
C ILE A 78 22.54 11.23 13.03
N VAL A 79 21.57 11.14 13.94
CA VAL A 79 21.16 9.91 14.61
C VAL A 79 19.73 9.57 14.21
N LEU A 80 19.55 8.42 13.59
CA LEU A 80 18.29 7.96 13.03
C LEU A 80 17.66 6.88 13.90
N SER A 81 16.36 6.99 14.15
CA SER A 81 15.57 5.96 14.82
C SER A 81 14.79 5.13 13.79
N ASP A 82 15.07 3.84 13.72
CA ASP A 82 14.31 2.87 12.91
C ASP A 82 13.02 2.48 13.65
N THR A 83 11.88 2.47 12.96
CA THR A 83 10.60 2.08 13.55
C THR A 83 9.94 0.96 12.73
N PRO A 84 9.24 0.01 13.40
CA PRO A 84 8.38 -0.94 12.71
C PRO A 84 7.38 -0.24 11.79
N GLY A 85 7.02 -0.91 10.68
CA GLY A 85 5.92 -0.43 9.86
C GLY A 85 4.60 -0.58 10.60
N ILE A 86 3.81 0.49 10.67
CA ILE A 86 2.52 0.51 11.37
C ILE A 86 1.41 0.77 10.35
N LEU A 87 0.36 -0.05 10.39
CA LEU A 87 -0.92 0.20 9.73
C LEU A 87 -1.94 0.61 10.78
N TRP A 88 -2.95 1.36 10.34
CA TRP A 88 -4.10 1.68 11.18
C TRP A 88 -4.88 0.40 11.51
N PRO A 89 -5.43 0.26 12.73
CA PRO A 89 -6.26 -0.90 13.10
C PRO A 89 -7.48 -1.08 12.20
N LYS A 90 -7.99 0.02 11.64
CA LYS A 90 -9.11 0.04 10.71
C LYS A 90 -8.82 1.06 9.62
N VAL A 91 -8.91 0.62 8.37
CA VAL A 91 -8.88 1.49 7.20
C VAL A 91 -10.33 1.82 6.85
N GLU A 92 -10.70 3.10 6.90
CA GLU A 92 -12.10 3.49 6.73
C GLU A 92 -12.51 3.57 5.26
N ASN A 93 -11.59 4.02 4.40
CA ASN A 93 -11.77 4.02 2.95
C ASN A 93 -11.50 2.61 2.38
N PRO A 94 -12.51 1.93 1.82
CA PRO A 94 -12.33 0.60 1.22
C PRO A 94 -11.30 0.57 0.08
N HIS A 95 -11.27 1.60 -0.77
CA HIS A 95 -10.32 1.70 -1.87
C HIS A 95 -8.87 1.79 -1.39
N SER A 96 -8.63 2.56 -0.32
CA SER A 96 -7.31 2.57 0.32
C SER A 96 -6.92 1.18 0.84
N GLY A 97 -7.88 0.42 1.37
CA GLY A 97 -7.66 -0.97 1.80
C GLY A 97 -7.18 -1.86 0.65
N PHE A 98 -7.87 -1.83 -0.49
CA PHE A 98 -7.47 -2.59 -1.67
C PHE A 98 -6.11 -2.15 -2.23
N ARG A 99 -5.82 -0.85 -2.29
CA ARG A 99 -4.52 -0.33 -2.75
C ARG A 99 -3.37 -0.77 -1.83
N LEU A 100 -3.59 -0.74 -0.51
CA LEU A 100 -2.62 -1.24 0.48
C LEU A 100 -2.38 -2.75 0.31
N ALA A 101 -3.42 -3.53 0.01
CA ALA A 101 -3.29 -4.95 -0.26
C ALA A 101 -2.56 -5.22 -1.60
N ALA A 102 -2.94 -4.53 -2.67
CA ALA A 102 -2.35 -4.68 -4.00
C ALA A 102 -0.84 -4.39 -3.98
N THR A 103 -0.43 -3.32 -3.28
CA THR A 103 0.98 -2.90 -3.14
C THR A 103 1.77 -3.71 -2.12
N GLY A 104 1.14 -4.63 -1.39
CA GLY A 104 1.81 -5.53 -0.44
C GLY A 104 2.11 -4.90 0.92
N ALA A 105 1.45 -3.81 1.31
CA ALA A 105 1.56 -3.26 2.67
C ALA A 105 0.86 -4.14 3.71
N VAL A 106 -0.17 -4.88 3.30
CA VAL A 106 -0.91 -5.86 4.12
C VAL A 106 -0.33 -7.27 3.88
N LYS A 107 -0.35 -8.12 4.92
CA LYS A 107 0.10 -9.50 4.78
C LYS A 107 -0.83 -10.29 3.87
N ASP A 108 -0.23 -11.12 3.03
CA ASP A 108 -0.92 -12.00 2.09
C ASP A 108 -1.96 -12.93 2.77
N THR A 109 -1.73 -13.33 4.02
CA THR A 109 -2.68 -14.16 4.81
C THR A 109 -3.91 -13.40 5.32
N ALA A 110 -3.97 -12.09 5.15
CA ALA A 110 -5.02 -11.22 5.66
C ALA A 110 -5.83 -10.55 4.54
N ILE A 111 -5.67 -11.03 3.30
CA ILE A 111 -6.35 -10.52 2.12
C ILE A 111 -6.94 -11.67 1.31
N GLU A 112 -8.07 -11.42 0.67
CA GLU A 112 -8.59 -12.30 -0.38
C GLU A 112 -7.94 -11.88 -1.70
N TYR A 113 -7.00 -12.70 -2.18
CA TYR A 113 -6.20 -12.38 -3.38
C TYR A 113 -7.06 -12.08 -4.60
N ASP A 114 -8.14 -12.82 -4.77
CA ASP A 114 -9.02 -12.70 -5.93
C ASP A 114 -9.72 -11.34 -5.91
N GLU A 115 -10.31 -10.94 -4.78
CA GLU A 115 -10.95 -9.62 -4.67
C GLU A 115 -9.97 -8.47 -4.93
N VAL A 116 -8.75 -8.57 -4.37
CA VAL A 116 -7.71 -7.54 -4.55
C VAL A 116 -7.23 -7.48 -6.00
N ALA A 117 -7.05 -8.63 -6.66
CA ALA A 117 -6.63 -8.69 -8.04
C ALA A 117 -7.71 -8.18 -9.00
N PHE A 118 -8.97 -8.52 -8.77
CA PHE A 118 -10.09 -8.03 -9.58
C PHE A 118 -10.25 -6.50 -9.43
N TYR A 119 -10.21 -5.96 -8.21
CA TYR A 119 -10.17 -4.51 -8.01
C TYR A 119 -8.99 -3.85 -8.74
N THR A 120 -7.82 -4.50 -8.69
CA THR A 120 -6.61 -3.99 -9.32
C THR A 120 -6.72 -4.01 -10.85
N VAL A 121 -7.20 -5.11 -11.43
CA VAL A 121 -7.27 -5.26 -12.89
C VAL A 121 -8.31 -4.31 -13.48
N GLU A 122 -9.43 -4.10 -12.79
CA GLU A 122 -10.46 -3.13 -13.18
C GLU A 122 -9.84 -1.72 -13.29
N TYR A 123 -9.09 -1.29 -12.27
CA TYR A 123 -8.40 -0.01 -12.29
C TYR A 123 -7.35 0.08 -13.40
N LEU A 124 -6.54 -0.98 -13.58
CA LEU A 124 -5.51 -1.02 -14.61
C LEU A 124 -6.11 -1.01 -16.02
N ALA A 125 -7.23 -1.69 -16.25
CA ALA A 125 -7.92 -1.68 -17.54
C ALA A 125 -8.46 -0.30 -17.88
N ALA A 126 -9.01 0.42 -16.90
CA ALA A 126 -9.54 1.76 -17.09
C ALA A 126 -8.44 2.83 -17.29
N VAL A 127 -7.35 2.76 -16.51
CA VAL A 127 -6.35 3.85 -16.44
C VAL A 127 -5.07 3.54 -17.20
N TYR A 128 -4.69 2.27 -17.27
CA TYR A 128 -3.44 1.81 -17.90
C TYR A 128 -3.66 0.64 -18.89
N PRO A 129 -4.65 0.71 -19.80
CA PRO A 129 -4.96 -0.40 -20.70
C PRO A 129 -3.74 -0.83 -21.53
N GLU A 130 -2.96 0.13 -22.02
CA GLU A 130 -1.78 -0.14 -22.84
C GLU A 130 -0.69 -0.90 -22.07
N ARG A 131 -0.57 -0.71 -20.75
CA ARG A 131 0.38 -1.46 -19.91
C ARG A 131 -0.02 -2.93 -19.80
N LEU A 132 -1.31 -3.21 -19.66
CA LEU A 132 -1.83 -4.59 -19.66
C LEU A 132 -1.62 -5.25 -21.02
N LYS A 133 -1.97 -4.55 -22.12
CA LYS A 133 -1.78 -5.06 -23.48
C LYS A 133 -0.32 -5.40 -23.78
N GLU A 134 0.59 -4.48 -23.48
CA GLU A 134 2.03 -4.69 -23.65
C GLU A 134 2.52 -5.87 -22.81
N ARG A 135 2.16 -5.91 -21.52
CA ARG A 135 2.63 -6.95 -20.60
C ARG A 135 2.17 -8.35 -20.99
N TYR A 136 0.92 -8.47 -21.44
CA TYR A 136 0.28 -9.75 -21.73
C TYR A 136 0.20 -10.07 -23.23
N GLN A 137 0.83 -9.25 -24.08
CA GLN A 137 0.88 -9.42 -25.54
C GLN A 137 -0.53 -9.58 -26.11
N ILE A 138 -1.37 -8.58 -25.83
CA ILE A 138 -2.75 -8.50 -26.31
C ILE A 138 -2.74 -7.60 -27.53
N ASP A 139 -2.91 -8.21 -28.71
CA ASP A 139 -2.92 -7.51 -29.98
C ASP A 139 -4.30 -6.89 -30.30
N GLU A 140 -5.33 -7.33 -29.58
CA GLU A 140 -6.72 -6.91 -29.71
C GLU A 140 -7.12 -5.85 -28.65
N GLU A 141 -8.35 -5.35 -28.72
CA GLU A 141 -8.90 -4.52 -27.66
C GLU A 141 -8.99 -5.31 -26.34
N LEU A 142 -8.83 -4.61 -25.22
CA LEU A 142 -9.00 -5.23 -23.92
C LEU A 142 -10.49 -5.57 -23.73
N PRO A 143 -10.82 -6.77 -23.23
CA PRO A 143 -12.19 -7.10 -22.87
C PRO A 143 -12.76 -6.10 -21.87
N GLU A 144 -14.07 -5.86 -21.92
CA GLU A 144 -14.75 -4.96 -20.97
C GLU A 144 -14.89 -5.61 -19.59
N SER A 145 -14.99 -6.94 -19.52
CA SER A 145 -15.13 -7.68 -18.27
C SER A 145 -13.79 -7.95 -17.61
N ASP A 146 -13.68 -7.58 -16.33
CA ASP A 146 -12.58 -7.96 -15.43
C ASP A 146 -12.32 -9.47 -15.40
N LEU A 147 -13.37 -10.30 -15.39
CA LEU A 147 -13.26 -11.76 -15.46
C LEU A 147 -12.59 -12.22 -16.75
N GLU A 148 -12.98 -11.67 -17.90
CA GLU A 148 -12.39 -12.03 -19.19
C GLU A 148 -10.93 -11.59 -19.29
N ILE A 149 -10.60 -10.41 -18.74
CA ILE A 149 -9.21 -9.95 -18.64
C ILE A 149 -8.40 -10.91 -17.75
N MET A 150 -8.92 -11.31 -16.59
CA MET A 150 -8.24 -12.25 -15.69
C MET A 150 -8.07 -13.63 -16.32
N GLU A 151 -9.05 -14.12 -17.07
CA GLU A 151 -8.92 -15.36 -17.84
C GLU A 151 -7.82 -15.24 -18.90
N LEU A 152 -7.77 -14.12 -19.62
CA LEU A 152 -6.74 -13.86 -20.62
C LEU A 152 -5.36 -13.87 -19.98
N ILE A 153 -5.17 -13.14 -18.89
CA ILE A 153 -3.91 -13.10 -18.12
C ILE A 153 -3.53 -14.54 -17.72
N GLY A 154 -4.49 -15.29 -17.18
CA GLY A 154 -4.29 -16.66 -16.76
C GLY A 154 -3.84 -17.57 -17.91
N ARG A 155 -4.46 -17.48 -19.10
CA ARG A 155 -4.06 -18.23 -20.29
C ARG A 155 -2.65 -17.85 -20.75
N LYS A 156 -2.34 -16.54 -20.84
CA LYS A 156 -1.02 -16.03 -21.25
C LYS A 156 0.10 -16.42 -20.29
N ARG A 157 -0.22 -16.62 -19.01
CA ARG A 157 0.75 -16.98 -17.97
C ARG A 157 0.74 -18.46 -17.58
N GLY A 158 -0.05 -19.30 -18.26
CA GLY A 158 -0.15 -20.73 -17.96
C GLY A 158 -0.74 -21.02 -16.57
N ALA A 159 -1.57 -20.12 -16.05
CA ALA A 159 -2.35 -20.34 -14.83
C ALA A 159 -3.56 -21.22 -15.15
N LEU A 160 -3.30 -22.49 -15.48
CA LEU A 160 -4.32 -23.46 -15.85
C LEU A 160 -4.52 -24.49 -14.73
N GLN A 161 -5.72 -25.07 -14.69
CA GLN A 161 -6.10 -26.21 -13.87
C GLN A 161 -6.62 -27.35 -14.75
N SER A 162 -6.94 -28.49 -14.12
CA SER A 162 -7.42 -29.69 -14.81
C SER A 162 -8.58 -29.38 -15.76
N GLY A 163 -8.53 -29.98 -16.96
CA GLY A 163 -9.52 -29.74 -18.01
C GLY A 163 -9.29 -28.46 -18.82
N GLY A 164 -8.13 -27.82 -18.71
CA GLY A 164 -7.76 -26.65 -19.52
C GLY A 164 -8.44 -25.35 -19.09
N ARG A 165 -9.14 -25.35 -17.94
CA ARG A 165 -9.76 -24.15 -17.38
C ARG A 165 -8.69 -23.25 -16.75
N VAL A 166 -8.93 -21.95 -16.74
CA VAL A 166 -8.06 -21.00 -16.05
C VAL A 166 -8.23 -21.16 -14.54
N ASN A 167 -7.11 -21.11 -13.81
CA ASN A 167 -7.08 -20.96 -12.37
C ASN A 167 -6.99 -19.47 -12.05
N LEU A 168 -8.13 -18.87 -11.70
CA LEU A 168 -8.23 -17.43 -11.43
C LEU A 168 -7.37 -17.02 -10.23
N HIS A 169 -7.32 -17.84 -9.18
CA HIS A 169 -6.50 -17.54 -8.01
C HIS A 169 -5.02 -17.41 -8.36
N LYS A 170 -4.50 -18.36 -9.14
CA LYS A 170 -3.11 -18.29 -9.61
C LYS A 170 -2.87 -17.10 -10.56
N ALA A 171 -3.87 -16.73 -11.37
CA ALA A 171 -3.80 -15.52 -12.20
C ALA A 171 -3.76 -14.24 -11.32
N SER A 172 -4.55 -14.19 -10.24
CA SER A 172 -4.57 -13.12 -9.24
C SER A 172 -3.21 -12.95 -8.58
N GLU A 173 -2.60 -14.03 -8.11
CA GLU A 173 -1.24 -14.02 -7.56
C GLU A 173 -0.24 -13.45 -8.57
N ILE A 174 -0.27 -13.92 -9.81
CA ILE A 174 0.63 -13.47 -10.86
C ILE A 174 0.47 -11.98 -11.14
N LEU A 175 -0.75 -11.48 -11.30
CA LEU A 175 -1.03 -10.07 -11.55
C LEU A 175 -0.48 -9.20 -10.40
N LEU A 176 -0.79 -9.54 -9.16
CA LEU A 176 -0.35 -8.75 -8.00
C LEU A 176 1.16 -8.82 -7.81
N HIS A 177 1.80 -9.95 -8.06
CA HIS A 177 3.26 -10.05 -8.02
C HIS A 177 3.93 -9.24 -9.13
N GLU A 178 3.39 -9.24 -10.35
CA GLU A 178 3.90 -8.42 -11.46
C GLU A 178 3.74 -6.92 -11.19
N LEU A 179 2.64 -6.51 -10.55
CA LEU A 179 2.45 -5.15 -10.06
C LEU A 179 3.51 -4.79 -9.02
N ARG A 180 3.65 -5.59 -7.95
CA ARG A 180 4.57 -5.34 -6.82
C ARG A 180 6.03 -5.31 -7.26
N ASN A 181 6.40 -6.09 -8.27
CA ASN A 181 7.76 -6.13 -8.82
C ASN A 181 8.05 -4.99 -9.82
N GLY A 182 7.05 -4.17 -10.16
CA GLY A 182 7.19 -3.11 -11.15
C GLY A 182 7.25 -3.61 -12.59
N THR A 183 6.91 -4.88 -12.85
CA THR A 183 6.94 -5.49 -14.19
C THR A 183 5.91 -4.86 -15.12
N LEU A 184 4.80 -4.35 -14.57
CA LEU A 184 3.79 -3.57 -15.31
C LEU A 184 4.22 -2.11 -15.58
N GLY A 185 5.42 -1.73 -15.16
CA GLY A 185 5.96 -0.38 -15.29
C GLY A 185 5.71 0.50 -14.06
N GLN A 186 5.95 1.80 -14.23
CA GLN A 186 5.69 2.79 -13.19
C GLN A 186 4.21 3.15 -13.19
N LEU A 187 3.54 2.81 -12.09
CA LEU A 187 2.11 2.96 -11.94
C LEU A 187 1.80 3.71 -10.64
N THR A 188 0.78 4.55 -10.68
CA THR A 188 0.18 5.18 -9.49
C THR A 188 -1.26 4.70 -9.40
N LEU A 189 -1.67 4.17 -8.24
CA LEU A 189 -3.01 3.58 -8.03
C LEU A 189 -4.05 4.56 -7.50
N GLU A 190 -3.67 5.81 -7.27
CA GLU A 190 -4.55 6.88 -6.81
C GLU A 190 -4.07 8.24 -7.30
N LEU A 191 -5.01 9.18 -7.40
CA LEU A 191 -4.73 10.59 -7.65
C LEU A 191 -5.33 11.43 -6.52
N PRO A 192 -4.78 12.63 -6.23
CA PRO A 192 -5.31 13.50 -5.19
C PRO A 192 -6.83 13.76 -5.30
N GLU A 193 -7.33 13.89 -6.52
CA GLU A 193 -8.74 14.13 -6.81
C GLU A 193 -9.61 12.90 -6.50
N MET A 194 -9.08 11.69 -6.72
CA MET A 194 -9.75 10.44 -6.37
C MET A 194 -9.92 10.34 -4.85
N ILE A 195 -8.82 10.53 -4.11
CA ILE A 195 -8.84 10.46 -2.64
C ILE A 195 -9.78 11.50 -2.05
N THR A 196 -9.77 12.72 -2.59
CA THR A 196 -10.67 13.78 -2.13
C THR A 196 -12.13 13.36 -2.25
N LYS A 197 -12.54 12.75 -3.37
CA LYS A 197 -13.90 12.27 -3.60
C LYS A 197 -14.24 11.10 -2.66
N GLU A 198 -13.36 10.11 -2.58
CA GLU A 198 -13.57 8.92 -1.76
C GLU A 198 -13.73 9.27 -0.27
N LEU A 199 -12.97 10.24 0.24
CA LEU A 199 -13.10 10.68 1.64
C LEU A 199 -14.46 11.34 1.93
N VAL A 200 -15.03 12.08 0.97
CA VAL A 200 -16.37 12.64 1.10
C VAL A 200 -17.41 11.52 1.16
N GLU A 201 -17.28 10.51 0.31
CA GLU A 201 -18.17 9.34 0.29
C GLU A 201 -18.10 8.54 1.61
N VAL A 202 -16.89 8.35 2.15
CA VAL A 202 -16.67 7.71 3.45
C VAL A 202 -17.37 8.47 4.58
N GLU A 203 -17.29 9.80 4.60
CA GLU A 203 -17.94 10.63 5.62
C GLU A 203 -19.48 10.55 5.53
N ILE A 204 -20.03 10.59 4.31
CA ILE A 204 -21.48 10.43 4.07
C ILE A 204 -21.95 9.07 4.60
N GLU A 205 -21.24 8.00 4.26
CA GLU A 205 -21.58 6.65 4.68
C GLU A 205 -21.41 6.44 6.19
N ALA A 206 -20.40 7.05 6.80
CA ALA A 206 -20.19 7.03 8.24
C ALA A 206 -21.35 7.73 8.98
N THR A 207 -21.79 8.88 8.48
CA THR A 207 -22.94 9.62 9.00
C THR A 207 -24.22 8.79 8.90
N ARG A 208 -24.50 8.20 7.74
CA ARG A 208 -25.67 7.32 7.52
C ARG A 208 -25.68 6.14 8.50
N LYS A 209 -24.54 5.45 8.67
CA LYS A 209 -24.40 4.34 9.62
C LYS A 209 -24.61 4.79 11.07
N ALA A 210 -24.13 5.97 11.45
CA ALA A 210 -24.31 6.52 12.78
C ALA A 210 -25.78 6.81 13.08
N GLU A 211 -26.51 7.39 12.13
CA GLU A 211 -27.95 7.65 12.24
C GLU A 211 -28.78 6.37 12.36
N GLU A 212 -28.51 5.37 11.50
CA GLU A 212 -29.17 4.07 11.56
C GLU A 212 -28.93 3.38 12.91
N LYS A 213 -27.69 3.45 13.42
CA LYS A 213 -27.33 2.89 14.73
C LYS A 213 -28.04 3.63 15.87
N ALA A 214 -28.19 4.95 15.77
CA ALA A 214 -28.93 5.75 16.73
C ALA A 214 -30.43 5.37 16.75
N LYS A 215 -31.06 5.26 15.57
CA LYS A 215 -32.46 4.83 15.41
C LYS A 215 -32.69 3.44 16.02
N LYS A 216 -31.85 2.45 15.67
CA LYS A 216 -31.92 1.09 16.23
C LYS A 216 -31.75 1.07 17.75
N LYS A 217 -30.87 1.92 18.30
CA LYS A 217 -30.66 2.04 19.75
C LYS A 217 -31.90 2.64 20.44
N GLU A 218 -32.54 3.63 19.83
CA GLU A 218 -33.76 4.25 20.34
C GLU A 218 -34.94 3.27 20.32
N GLU A 219 -35.14 2.54 19.21
CA GLU A 219 -36.17 1.50 19.09
C GLU A 219 -35.99 0.40 20.15
N ARG A 220 -34.75 -0.07 20.34
CA ARG A 220 -34.43 -1.05 21.38
C ARG A 220 -34.74 -0.52 22.78
N ARG A 221 -34.46 0.77 23.05
CA ARG A 221 -34.81 1.43 24.32
C ARG A 221 -36.32 1.51 24.52
N LYS A 222 -37.09 1.91 23.49
CA LYS A 222 -38.56 1.96 23.52
C LYS A 222 -39.17 0.58 23.79
N ARG A 223 -38.69 -0.47 23.11
CA ARG A 223 -39.14 -1.85 23.32
C ARG A 223 -38.84 -2.35 24.74
N TYR A 224 -37.66 -2.06 25.27
CA TYR A 224 -37.29 -2.42 26.64
C TYR A 224 -38.21 -1.75 27.68
N LEU A 225 -38.49 -0.46 27.52
CA LEU A 225 -39.39 0.27 28.43
C LEU A 225 -40.83 -0.25 28.37
N LYS A 226 -41.29 -0.67 27.18
CA LYS A 226 -42.62 -1.28 27.00
C LYS A 226 -42.75 -2.63 27.70
N ASN A 227 -41.71 -3.47 27.66
CA ASN A 227 -41.72 -4.80 28.28
C ASN A 227 -41.53 -4.80 29.80
N LYS A 228 -41.23 -3.64 30.41
CA LYS A 228 -41.05 -3.48 31.86
C LYS A 228 -42.33 -3.01 32.58
N ARG A 229 -43.36 -2.62 31.81
CA ARG A 229 -44.71 -2.34 32.30
C ARG A 229 -45.57 -3.59 32.14
#